data_AF-A0A9W6UIQ9-F1
#
_entry.id   AF-A0A9W6UIQ9-F1
#
_cell.length_a   1.000
_cell.length_b   1.000
_cell.length_c   1.000
_cell.angle_alpha   90.00
_cell.angle_beta   90.00
_cell.angle_gamma   90.00
#
_symmetry.space_group_name_H-M   'P 1'
#
loop_
_entity.id
_entity.type
_entity.pdbx_description
1 polymer ?
#
loop_
_entity_poly.entity_id
_entity_poly.type
_entity_poly.pdbx_seq_one_letter_code
_entity_poly.pdbx_strand_id
1 'polypeptide(L)'
;MSHPRLNNPRTYRAKLTAAARVKRAPRHGFRADRAVEALFSELNARAARPVYQGGSADVALVSTRCGRNIWCRDGKFIWSDVLGFTITHPASDASGAATLLQGPLFRYTTVPATTGVPQRHRRHQPYRLSAA
;
A
#
# COMPACT_ATOMS: atom_id res chain seq x y z
N MET A 1 -8.01 -25.39 43.11
CA MET A 1 -8.75 -26.41 42.33
C MET A 1 -8.74 -26.03 40.86
N SER A 2 -7.96 -26.72 40.03
CA SER A 2 -7.89 -26.50 38.58
C SER A 2 -8.97 -27.32 37.87
N HIS A 3 -9.95 -26.65 37.24
CA HIS A 3 -11.03 -27.32 36.52
C HIS A 3 -10.49 -28.12 35.31
N PRO A 4 -10.69 -29.44 35.24
CA PRO A 4 -10.10 -30.29 34.19
C PRO A 4 -10.65 -29.99 32.78
N ARG A 5 -11.74 -29.23 32.68
CA ARG A 5 -12.41 -28.90 31.40
C ARG A 5 -11.77 -27.74 30.63
N LEU A 6 -10.90 -26.94 31.26
CA LEU A 6 -10.28 -25.79 30.59
C LEU A 6 -8.95 -26.10 29.88
N ASN A 7 -8.32 -27.24 30.16
CA ASN A 7 -6.95 -27.51 29.71
C ASN A 7 -6.84 -28.76 28.81
N ASN A 8 -7.84 -28.98 27.94
CA ASN A 8 -7.76 -30.04 26.95
C ASN A 8 -6.92 -29.57 25.74
N PRO A 9 -5.74 -30.16 25.50
CA PRO A 9 -4.87 -29.73 24.40
C PRO A 9 -5.52 -29.94 23.03
N ARG A 10 -6.50 -30.84 22.91
CA ARG A 10 -7.25 -31.05 21.66
C ARG A 10 -8.20 -29.90 21.36
N THR A 11 -8.93 -29.38 22.36
CA THR A 11 -9.80 -28.21 22.15
C THR A 11 -9.00 -26.95 21.90
N TYR A 12 -7.84 -26.78 22.54
CA TYR A 12 -6.92 -25.69 22.24
C TYR A 12 -6.40 -25.75 20.79
N ARG A 13 -5.94 -26.93 20.34
CA ARG A 13 -5.52 -27.14 18.94
C ARG A 13 -6.67 -26.94 17.94
N ALA A 14 -7.88 -27.39 18.27
CA ALA A 14 -9.06 -27.16 17.43
C ALA A 14 -9.40 -25.67 17.32
N LYS A 15 -9.34 -24.90 18.42
CA LYS A 15 -9.52 -23.44 18.41
C LYS A 15 -8.44 -22.74 17.58
N LEU A 16 -7.17 -23.12 17.73
CA LEU A 16 -6.09 -22.58 16.91
C LEU A 16 -6.27 -22.89 15.43
N THR A 17 -6.69 -24.11 15.10
CA THR A 17 -6.96 -24.53 13.72
C THR A 17 -8.15 -23.78 13.12
N ALA A 18 -9.22 -23.59 13.90
CA ALA A 18 -10.37 -22.79 13.50
C ALA A 18 -9.98 -21.32 13.29
N ALA A 19 -9.23 -20.72 14.21
CA ALA A 19 -8.70 -19.37 14.06
C ALA A 19 -7.77 -19.24 12.82
N ALA A 20 -6.94 -20.25 12.55
CA ALA A 20 -6.09 -20.29 11.37
C ALA A 20 -6.89 -20.45 10.06
N ARG A 21 -8.06 -21.12 10.10
CA ARG A 21 -8.98 -21.22 8.97
C ARG A 21 -9.71 -19.90 8.71
N VAL A 22 -10.13 -19.19 9.76
CA VAL A 22 -10.69 -17.83 9.64
C VAL A 22 -9.66 -16.86 9.05
N LYS A 23 -8.37 -17.05 9.36
CA LYS A 23 -7.27 -16.28 8.76
C LYS A 23 -6.88 -16.70 7.34
N ARG A 24 -7.34 -17.86 6.84
CA ARG A 24 -7.02 -18.32 5.49
C ARG A 24 -8.10 -17.79 4.53
N ALA A 25 -7.72 -16.82 3.70
CA ALA A 25 -8.54 -16.35 2.59
C ALA A 25 -9.02 -17.53 1.72
N PRO A 26 -10.25 -17.48 1.17
CA PRO A 26 -10.80 -18.56 0.34
C PRO A 26 -9.84 -18.91 -0.80
N ARG A 27 -9.60 -20.20 -1.03
CA ARG A 27 -8.64 -20.70 -2.04
C ARG A 27 -9.02 -20.35 -3.50
N HIS A 28 -10.20 -19.75 -3.70
CA HIS A 28 -10.72 -19.26 -4.98
C HIS A 28 -11.26 -17.81 -4.87
N GLY A 29 -10.98 -17.13 -3.75
CA GLY A 29 -11.39 -15.75 -3.53
C GLY A 29 -10.49 -14.79 -4.31
N PHE A 30 -11.07 -13.64 -4.67
CA PHE A 30 -10.30 -12.51 -5.19
C PHE A 30 -9.05 -12.26 -4.33
N ARG A 31 -7.90 -12.07 -5.00
CA ARG A 31 -6.61 -11.85 -4.35
C ARG A 31 -6.07 -10.47 -4.72
N ALA A 32 -6.12 -9.56 -3.76
CA ALA A 32 -5.70 -8.18 -3.95
C ALA A 32 -4.21 -8.09 -4.32
N ASP A 33 -3.36 -8.89 -3.70
CA ASP A 33 -1.92 -8.99 -4.01
C ASP A 33 -1.65 -9.38 -5.47
N ARG A 34 -2.36 -10.37 -6.01
CA ARG A 34 -2.24 -10.78 -7.42
C ARG A 34 -2.76 -9.74 -8.39
N ALA A 35 -3.87 -9.08 -8.06
CA ALA A 35 -4.39 -8.00 -8.89
C ALA A 35 -3.43 -6.79 -8.94
N VAL A 36 -2.81 -6.45 -7.80
CA VAL A 36 -1.77 -5.40 -7.71
C VAL A 36 -0.53 -5.76 -8.52
N GLU A 37 -0.07 -7.01 -8.46
CA GLU A 37 1.05 -7.52 -9.26
C GLU A 37 0.78 -7.42 -10.77
N ALA A 38 -0.44 -7.75 -11.20
CA ALA A 38 -0.87 -7.58 -12.59
C ALA A 38 -0.89 -6.11 -13.02
N LEU A 39 -1.46 -5.23 -12.19
CA LEU A 39 -1.48 -3.78 -12.44
C LEU A 39 -0.06 -3.20 -12.49
N PHE A 40 0.82 -3.59 -11.57
CA PHE A 40 2.20 -3.16 -11.55
C PHE A 40 2.95 -3.55 -12.83
N SER A 41 2.69 -4.76 -13.34
CA SER A 41 3.27 -5.23 -14.61
C SER A 41 2.79 -4.39 -15.80
N GLU A 42 1.50 -4.11 -15.89
CA GLU A 42 0.91 -3.23 -16.92
C GLU A 42 1.47 -1.79 -16.86
N LEU A 43 1.60 -1.24 -15.65
CA LEU A 43 2.16 0.09 -15.45
C LEU A 43 3.64 0.17 -15.85
N ASN A 44 4.42 -0.89 -15.60
CA ASN A 44 5.81 -0.98 -16.05
C ASN A 44 5.91 -1.07 -17.58
N ALA A 45 5.11 -1.94 -18.20
CA ALA A 45 5.09 -2.13 -19.66
C ALA A 45 4.82 -0.82 -20.41
N ARG A 46 4.04 0.07 -19.80
CA ARG A 46 3.61 1.34 -20.40
C ARG A 46 4.37 2.56 -19.88
N ALA A 47 5.53 2.34 -19.23
CA ALA A 47 6.40 3.40 -18.71
C ALA A 47 5.73 4.38 -17.71
N ALA A 48 4.70 3.93 -16.98
CA ALA A 48 4.08 4.71 -15.90
C ALA A 48 4.90 4.73 -14.59
N ARG A 49 6.05 4.04 -14.57
CA ARG A 49 7.06 4.02 -13.50
C ARG A 49 6.44 3.83 -12.11
N PRO A 50 5.76 2.70 -11.86
CA PRO A 50 5.38 2.36 -10.50
C PRO A 50 6.64 2.23 -9.65
N VAL A 51 6.59 2.76 -8.43
CA VAL A 51 7.76 2.85 -7.53
C VAL A 51 7.72 1.77 -6.45
N TYR A 52 6.52 1.42 -6.02
CA TYR A 52 6.32 0.47 -4.94
C TYR A 52 5.05 -0.34 -5.16
N GLN A 53 5.10 -1.61 -4.77
CA GLN A 53 3.93 -2.45 -4.60
C GLN A 53 4.05 -3.22 -3.29
N GLY A 54 2.93 -3.47 -2.63
CA GLY A 54 2.92 -4.28 -1.41
C GLY A 54 1.50 -4.55 -0.93
N GLY A 55 1.31 -5.63 -0.20
CA GLY A 55 -0.01 -6.01 0.28
C GLY A 55 -0.14 -7.45 0.73
N SER A 56 -1.39 -7.82 0.96
CA SER A 56 -1.87 -9.15 1.34
C SER A 56 -2.99 -9.59 0.39
N ALA A 57 -3.53 -10.79 0.61
CA ALA A 57 -4.65 -11.29 -0.20
C ALA A 57 -5.91 -10.43 -0.10
N ASP A 58 -6.14 -9.75 1.03
CA ASP A 58 -7.38 -8.98 1.27
C ASP A 58 -7.25 -7.52 0.79
N VAL A 59 -6.09 -6.92 1.02
CA VAL A 59 -5.78 -5.53 0.65
C VAL A 59 -4.35 -5.43 0.16
N ALA A 60 -4.15 -4.74 -0.97
CA ALA A 60 -2.85 -4.44 -1.53
C ALA A 60 -2.81 -3.04 -2.14
N LEU A 61 -1.62 -2.54 -2.48
CA LEU A 61 -1.44 -1.20 -3.04
C LEU A 61 -0.29 -1.15 -4.07
N VAL A 62 -0.42 -0.26 -5.05
CA VAL A 62 0.67 0.24 -5.90
C VAL A 62 0.82 1.74 -5.72
N SER A 63 2.06 2.22 -5.54
CA SER A 63 2.39 3.65 -5.60
C SER A 63 3.14 3.97 -6.89
N THR A 64 2.78 5.08 -7.53
CA THR A 64 3.45 5.57 -8.74
C THR A 64 4.38 6.73 -8.46
N ARG A 65 5.31 7.00 -9.40
CA ARG A 65 6.27 8.12 -9.26
C ARG A 65 5.61 9.49 -9.23
N CYS A 66 4.42 9.64 -9.81
CA CYS A 66 3.63 10.87 -9.72
C CYS A 66 2.91 11.04 -8.37
N GLY A 67 3.25 10.25 -7.35
CA GLY A 67 2.72 10.42 -6.00
C GLY A 67 1.30 9.90 -5.81
N ARG A 68 0.82 9.01 -6.68
CA ARG A 68 -0.52 8.43 -6.58
C ARG A 68 -0.46 7.04 -5.98
N ASN A 69 -1.41 6.77 -5.10
CA ASN A 69 -1.59 5.48 -4.44
C ASN A 69 -2.86 4.82 -4.97
N ILE A 70 -2.70 3.64 -5.54
CA ILE A 70 -3.79 2.80 -6.02
C ILE A 70 -3.96 1.67 -5.02
N TRP A 71 -5.10 1.63 -4.35
CA TRP A 71 -5.49 0.58 -3.44
C TRP A 71 -6.26 -0.50 -4.16
N CYS A 72 -6.08 -1.73 -3.74
CA CYS A 72 -6.81 -2.88 -4.21
C CYS A 72 -7.48 -3.56 -3.02
N ARG A 73 -8.81 -3.56 -3.00
CA ARG A 73 -9.63 -4.18 -1.95
C ARG A 73 -10.98 -4.58 -2.51
N ASP A 74 -11.58 -5.64 -1.97
CA ASP A 74 -12.95 -6.05 -2.30
C ASP A 74 -13.20 -6.21 -3.82
N GLY A 75 -12.21 -6.67 -4.59
CA GLY A 75 -12.33 -6.84 -6.03
C GLY A 75 -12.17 -5.57 -6.86
N LYS A 76 -11.72 -4.45 -6.27
CA LYS A 76 -11.68 -3.14 -6.92
C LYS A 76 -10.34 -2.45 -6.70
N PHE A 77 -9.86 -1.79 -7.75
CA PHE A 77 -8.86 -0.73 -7.65
C PHE A 77 -9.53 0.58 -7.27
N ILE A 78 -8.91 1.33 -6.36
CA ILE A 78 -9.42 2.58 -5.82
C ILE A 78 -8.28 3.58 -5.75
N TRP A 79 -8.45 4.76 -6.34
CA TRP A 79 -7.47 5.83 -6.27
C TRP A 79 -8.13 7.21 -6.34
N SER A 80 -7.38 8.25 -6.00
CA SER A 80 -7.82 9.64 -6.17
C SER A 80 -7.32 10.20 -7.49
N ASP A 81 -8.19 10.91 -8.20
CA ASP A 81 -7.79 11.72 -9.36
C ASP A 81 -7.18 13.06 -8.94
N VAL A 82 -6.72 13.87 -9.90
CA VAL A 82 -6.14 15.21 -9.69
C VAL A 82 -7.05 16.17 -8.96
N LEU A 83 -8.37 16.03 -9.11
CA LEU A 83 -9.35 16.86 -8.42
C LEU A 83 -9.72 16.29 -7.04
N GLY A 84 -9.07 15.21 -6.60
CA GLY A 84 -9.35 14.54 -5.33
C GLY A 84 -10.54 13.57 -5.36
N PHE A 85 -11.24 13.43 -6.49
CA PHE A 85 -12.34 12.48 -6.62
C PHE A 85 -11.84 11.03 -6.52
N THR A 86 -12.60 10.21 -5.81
CA THR A 86 -12.31 8.77 -5.72
C THR A 86 -12.81 8.06 -6.97
N ILE A 87 -11.91 7.43 -7.70
CA ILE A 87 -12.20 6.56 -8.84
C ILE A 87 -12.13 5.12 -8.37
N THR A 88 -13.10 4.31 -8.78
CA THR A 88 -13.12 2.87 -8.56
C THR A 88 -13.14 2.13 -9.90
N HIS A 89 -12.31 1.10 -10.04
CA HIS A 89 -12.23 0.26 -11.23
C HIS A 89 -12.23 -1.22 -10.83
N PRO A 90 -12.84 -2.13 -11.61
CA PRO A 90 -12.76 -3.57 -11.32
C PRO A 90 -11.31 -4.07 -11.34
N ALA A 91 -10.95 -4.88 -10.35
CA ALA A 91 -9.61 -5.45 -10.25
C ALA A 91 -9.38 -6.66 -11.18
N SER A 92 -10.43 -7.14 -11.84
CA SER A 92 -10.34 -8.12 -12.92
C SER A 92 -9.78 -7.52 -14.21
N ASP A 93 -9.76 -6.19 -14.35
CA ASP A 93 -9.27 -5.49 -15.54
C ASP A 93 -8.12 -4.53 -15.18
N ALA A 94 -6.94 -5.10 -15.02
CA ALA A 94 -5.71 -4.37 -14.72
C ALA A 94 -5.26 -3.49 -15.90
N SER A 95 -5.46 -3.95 -17.14
CA SER A 95 -5.04 -3.22 -18.35
C SER A 95 -5.92 -1.98 -18.58
N GLY A 96 -7.23 -2.07 -18.36
CA GLY A 96 -8.15 -0.93 -18.38
C GLY A 96 -7.82 0.08 -17.29
N ALA A 97 -7.56 -0.39 -16.05
CA ALA A 97 -7.10 0.46 -14.97
C ALA A 97 -5.79 1.19 -15.36
N ALA A 98 -4.78 0.47 -15.84
CA ALA A 98 -3.51 1.07 -16.27
C ALA A 98 -3.69 2.13 -17.38
N THR A 99 -4.66 1.94 -18.27
CA THR A 99 -4.99 2.91 -19.32
C THR A 99 -5.56 4.20 -18.73
N LEU A 100 -6.49 4.10 -17.77
CA LEU A 100 -7.00 5.27 -17.04
C LEU A 100 -5.91 5.97 -16.24
N LEU A 101 -5.00 5.20 -15.65
CA LEU A 101 -3.84 5.69 -14.92
C LEU A 101 -2.74 6.29 -15.83
N GLN A 102 -2.91 6.33 -17.15
CA GLN A 102 -1.95 6.96 -18.06
C GLN A 102 -2.58 8.03 -18.95
N GLY A 103 -3.90 8.18 -18.85
CA GLY A 103 -4.63 9.23 -19.51
C GLY A 103 -4.13 10.62 -19.10
N PRO A 104 -4.50 11.66 -19.85
CA PRO A 104 -4.05 13.04 -19.61
C PRO A 104 -4.38 13.53 -18.19
N LEU A 105 -5.51 13.11 -17.62
CA LEU A 105 -5.87 13.41 -16.23
C LEU A 105 -4.89 12.81 -15.21
N PHE A 106 -4.14 11.76 -15.59
CA PHE A 106 -3.15 11.14 -14.73
C PHE A 106 -1.78 11.82 -14.72
N ARG A 107 -1.50 12.69 -15.71
CA ARG A 107 -0.15 13.22 -15.97
C ARG A 107 0.22 14.50 -15.22
N TYR A 108 -0.68 15.07 -14.42
CA TYR A 108 -0.48 16.42 -13.84
C TYR A 108 -0.11 16.46 -12.35
N THR A 109 0.29 15.37 -11.73
CA THR A 109 0.85 15.44 -10.37
C THR A 109 2.38 15.56 -10.45
N THR A 110 2.85 16.62 -11.10
CA THR A 110 4.19 17.15 -10.82
C THR A 110 4.01 18.05 -9.61
N VAL A 111 4.21 17.50 -8.41
CA VAL A 111 4.50 18.34 -7.25
C VAL A 111 5.77 19.12 -7.66
N PRO A 112 5.76 20.47 -7.74
CA PRO A 112 7.00 21.19 -7.94
C PRO A 112 7.90 20.80 -6.78
N ALA A 113 9.06 20.21 -7.11
CA ALA A 113 10.13 20.04 -6.15
C ALA A 113 10.29 21.39 -5.46
N THR A 114 10.02 21.44 -4.15
CA THR A 114 10.23 22.64 -3.36
C THR A 114 11.73 22.90 -3.36
N THR A 115 12.18 23.66 -4.36
CA THR A 115 13.47 24.31 -4.40
C THR A 115 13.50 25.25 -3.22
N GLY A 116 14.16 24.82 -2.15
CA GLY A 116 14.12 25.52 -0.89
C GLY A 116 14.96 24.83 0.17
N VAL A 117 16.22 24.56 -0.14
CA VAL A 117 17.25 24.48 0.89
C VAL A 117 17.52 25.91 1.35
N PRO A 118 17.27 26.27 2.63
CA PRO A 118 18.08 27.28 3.28
C PRO A 118 19.17 26.55 4.06
N GLN A 119 20.35 26.60 3.47
CA GLN A 119 21.63 26.31 4.08
C GLN A 119 21.82 27.26 5.28
N ARG A 120 21.34 26.89 6.47
CA ARG A 120 21.70 27.58 7.71
C ARG A 120 23.04 27.05 8.21
N HIS A 121 24.10 27.64 7.68
CA HIS A 121 25.32 27.82 8.45
C HIS A 121 24.97 28.63 9.72
N ARG A 122 24.76 27.95 10.84
CA ARG A 122 25.01 28.55 12.15
C ARG A 122 26.21 27.84 12.77
N ARG A 123 27.38 28.45 12.55
CA ARG A 123 28.53 28.31 13.45
C ARG A 123 28.04 28.71 14.85
N HIS A 124 27.90 27.75 15.76
CA HIS A 124 27.99 28.03 17.18
C HIS A 124 29.39 27.65 17.62
N GLN A 125 30.16 28.70 17.92
CA GLN A 125 31.46 28.66 18.57
C GLN A 125 31.36 27.96 19.95
N PRO A 126 32.47 27.39 20.44
CA PRO A 126 32.51 26.58 21.63
C PRO A 126 32.40 27.44 22.90
N TYR A 127 31.77 26.85 23.90
CA TYR A 127 31.62 27.31 25.28
C TYR A 127 33.00 27.64 25.88
N ARG A 128 33.26 28.92 26.16
CA ARG A 128 34.35 29.34 27.05
C ARG A 128 33.86 29.13 28.49
N LEU A 129 34.38 28.09 29.15
CA LEU A 129 34.37 27.98 30.60
C LEU A 129 35.38 28.99 31.15
N SER A 130 34.91 29.98 31.91
CA SER A 130 35.75 30.79 32.80
C SER A 130 35.37 30.40 34.22
N ALA A 131 36.20 29.59 34.86
CA ALA A 131 36.18 29.41 36.31
C ALA A 131 36.97 30.56 36.95
N ALA A 132 36.44 31.07 38.05
CA ALA A 132 37.09 32.02 38.95
C ALA A 132 38.18 31.32 39.79
#